data_AF-A0A2G8S2W4-F1
#
_entry.id   AF-A0A2G8S2W4-F1
#
_cell.length_a   1.000
_cell.length_b   1.000
_cell.length_c   1.000
_cell.angle_alpha   90.00
_cell.angle_beta   90.00
_cell.angle_gamma   90.00
#
_symmetry.space_group_name_H-M   'P 1'
#
loop_
_entity.id
_entity.type
_entity.pdbx_description
1 polymer ?
#
loop_
_entity_poly.entity_id
_entity_poly.type
_entity_poly.pdbx_seq_one_letter_code
_entity_poly.pdbx_strand_id
1 'polypeptide(L)'
;MSAPINALSVEPPWPRMRELVLQGQLPEGLRSPFITLLSGMPKLRVLRLMFALPHGILPKPIWPRGVDNSLPFPWPELEELVLSFPTPDDQLYGALPACLRRLSLRCCPHHCMHEWVLSQCSLPHLDHLQCEYRADNAEVSLLEHLYPAFPQLLTLELHRFRPAGVDDIPVATIGGELRPLSRLHTLSLHLDSFDHPEPTIESMRMGGFVPVMSWAQREASDSMLHAQADLLAPLLSKSVRLLRLVRRDEQDASWQAYRILRADDSDTGNVLGVCHDAACSKEYFSPDWFVDLIDRD
;
A
#
# COMPACT_ATOMS: atom_id res chain seq x y z
N MET A 1 -3.46 -10.73 29.32
CA MET A 1 -2.56 -9.64 29.76
C MET A 1 -2.52 -8.64 28.62
N SER A 2 -3.12 -7.45 28.77
CA SER A 2 -2.98 -6.40 27.76
C SER A 2 -1.58 -5.78 27.88
N ALA A 3 -0.93 -5.55 26.75
CA ALA A 3 0.39 -4.91 26.74
C ALA A 3 0.30 -3.52 27.40
N PRO A 4 1.30 -3.10 28.19
CA PRO A 4 1.28 -1.81 28.89
C PRO A 4 1.61 -0.66 27.93
N ILE A 5 0.88 -0.53 26.82
CA ILE A 5 1.08 0.55 25.83
C ILE A 5 0.87 1.94 26.45
N ASN A 6 0.01 2.03 27.47
CA ASN A 6 -0.20 3.25 28.25
C ASN A 6 1.01 3.61 29.12
N ALA A 7 1.96 2.71 29.35
CA ALA A 7 3.21 3.02 30.07
C ALA A 7 4.21 3.80 29.19
N LEU A 8 4.01 3.83 27.86
CA LEU A 8 4.89 4.54 26.94
C LEU A 8 4.95 6.06 27.20
N SER A 9 3.93 6.63 27.84
CA SER A 9 3.90 8.05 28.20
C SER A 9 4.44 8.37 29.61
N VAL A 10 4.71 7.37 30.47
CA VAL A 10 4.85 7.59 31.92
C VAL A 10 6.28 7.39 32.46
N GLU A 11 7.11 6.52 31.87
CA GLU A 11 8.46 6.20 32.41
C GLU A 11 9.51 5.94 31.32
N PRO A 12 10.80 6.18 31.63
CA PRO A 12 11.53 7.38 31.20
C PRO A 12 11.38 7.66 29.70
N PRO A 13 11.40 8.95 29.26
CA PRO A 13 11.35 9.27 27.84
C PRO A 13 12.47 8.51 27.13
N TRP A 14 12.21 8.05 25.91
CA TRP A 14 13.20 7.41 25.06
C TRP A 14 13.77 8.43 24.06
N PRO A 15 14.53 9.46 24.48
CA PRO A 15 14.90 10.61 23.66
C PRO A 15 15.86 10.27 22.52
N ARG A 16 16.43 9.05 22.53
CA ARG A 16 17.36 8.55 21.52
C ARG A 16 16.76 7.46 20.65
N MET A 17 15.52 7.05 20.90
CA MET A 17 14.88 6.01 20.13
C MET A 17 14.58 6.52 18.73
N ARG A 18 14.99 5.70 17.75
CA ARG A 18 14.89 6.03 16.32
C ARG A 18 13.88 5.17 15.59
N GLU A 19 13.55 4.00 16.15
CA GLU A 19 12.66 3.06 15.49
C GLU A 19 11.67 2.51 16.51
N LEU A 20 10.40 2.55 16.15
CA LEU A 20 9.32 1.93 16.91
C LEU A 20 8.45 1.12 15.94
N VAL A 21 8.27 -0.16 16.28
CA VAL A 21 7.34 -1.05 15.59
C VAL A 21 6.35 -1.57 16.62
N LEU A 22 5.08 -1.26 16.42
CA LEU A 22 3.97 -1.81 17.18
C LEU A 22 3.11 -2.63 16.22
N GLN A 23 2.93 -3.91 16.53
CA GLN A 23 2.17 -4.85 15.72
C GLN A 23 1.28 -5.73 16.59
N GLY A 24 0.19 -6.22 16.00
CA GLY A 24 -0.80 -7.09 16.67
C GLY A 24 -2.19 -6.46 16.68
N GLN A 25 -3.06 -6.85 17.59
CA GLN A 25 -4.41 -6.27 17.65
C GLN A 25 -4.38 -4.83 18.18
N LEU A 26 -5.23 -3.95 17.64
CA LEU A 26 -5.40 -2.59 18.13
C LEU A 26 -5.76 -2.60 19.64
N PRO A 27 -4.99 -1.93 20.51
CA PRO A 27 -5.24 -1.99 21.95
C PRO A 27 -6.57 -1.36 22.36
N GLU A 28 -7.35 -2.09 23.14
CA GLU A 28 -8.52 -1.55 23.83
C GLU A 28 -8.08 -0.68 25.02
N GLY A 29 -8.75 0.45 25.24
CA GLY A 29 -8.51 1.29 26.43
C GLY A 29 -7.23 2.15 26.40
N LEU A 30 -6.82 2.64 25.22
CA LEU A 30 -5.83 3.72 25.13
C LEU A 30 -6.30 4.95 25.93
N ARG A 31 -5.48 5.40 26.88
CA ARG A 31 -5.81 6.56 27.75
C ARG A 31 -5.64 7.90 27.04
N SER A 32 -4.80 7.92 26.00
CA SER A 32 -4.46 9.10 25.20
C SER A 32 -4.14 8.66 23.77
N PRO A 33 -4.25 9.56 22.77
CA PRO A 33 -3.91 9.22 21.40
C PRO A 33 -2.42 8.88 21.24
N PHE A 34 -2.09 8.16 20.16
CA PHE A 34 -0.72 7.73 19.87
C PHE A 34 0.26 8.90 19.76
N ILE A 35 -0.16 10.05 19.22
CA ILE A 35 0.68 11.26 19.15
C ILE A 35 1.22 11.67 20.52
N THR A 36 0.38 11.62 21.56
CA THR A 36 0.74 11.98 22.94
C THR A 36 1.56 10.87 23.58
N LEU A 37 1.14 9.61 23.40
CA LEU A 37 1.83 8.44 23.97
C LEU A 37 3.27 8.32 23.51
N LEU A 38 3.55 8.68 22.26
CA LEU A 38 4.85 8.52 21.62
C LEU A 38 5.65 9.83 21.52
N SER A 39 5.17 10.91 22.15
CA SER A 39 5.82 12.23 22.13
C SER A 39 7.19 12.25 22.83
N GLY A 40 7.45 11.33 23.75
CA GLY A 40 8.74 11.16 24.44
C GLY A 40 9.89 10.63 23.56
N MET A 41 9.65 10.47 22.25
CA MET A 41 10.59 9.90 21.27
C MET A 41 10.90 10.91 20.14
N PRO A 42 11.48 12.09 20.44
CA PRO A 42 11.68 13.17 19.44
C PRO A 42 12.63 12.82 18.29
N LYS A 43 13.48 11.78 18.43
CA LYS A 43 14.44 11.34 17.41
C LYS A 43 13.94 10.17 16.57
N LEU A 44 12.64 9.93 16.57
CA LEU A 44 12.04 8.83 15.82
C LEU A 44 12.21 9.07 14.31
N ARG A 45 12.81 8.09 13.63
CA ARG A 45 13.02 8.04 12.18
C ARG A 45 12.12 7.01 11.51
N VAL A 46 11.77 5.92 12.21
CA VAL A 46 10.88 4.87 11.72
C VAL A 46 9.76 4.66 12.71
N LEU A 47 8.51 4.82 12.24
CA LEU A 47 7.31 4.49 13.00
C LEU A 47 6.44 3.52 12.20
N ARG A 48 6.21 2.33 12.73
CA ARG A 48 5.29 1.35 12.16
C ARG A 48 4.20 1.01 13.17
N LEU A 49 2.97 1.34 12.84
CA LEU A 49 1.77 1.00 13.61
C LEU A 49 0.94 0.02 12.76
N MET A 50 1.25 -1.26 12.89
CA MET A 50 0.71 -2.36 12.10
C MET A 50 -0.30 -3.14 12.92
N PHE A 51 -1.46 -2.52 13.15
CA PHE A 51 -2.51 -3.13 13.95
C PHE A 51 -3.51 -3.91 13.09
N ALA A 52 -4.11 -4.96 13.67
CA ALA A 52 -5.35 -5.58 13.20
C ALA A 52 -6.54 -4.94 13.93
N LEU A 53 -7.61 -4.66 13.20
CA LEU A 53 -8.82 -4.04 13.75
C LEU A 53 -9.81 -5.12 14.18
N PRO A 54 -10.25 -5.13 15.45
CA PRO A 54 -11.30 -6.04 15.88
C PRO A 54 -12.61 -5.76 15.14
N HIS A 55 -13.41 -6.80 14.92
CA HIS A 55 -14.70 -6.67 14.24
C HIS A 55 -15.61 -5.64 14.92
N GLY A 56 -16.22 -4.75 14.13
CA GLY A 56 -17.13 -3.70 14.61
C GLY A 56 -16.45 -2.50 15.28
N ILE A 57 -15.12 -2.47 15.41
CA ILE A 57 -14.39 -1.31 15.91
C ILE A 57 -14.02 -0.40 14.75
N LEU A 58 -14.27 0.90 14.90
CA LEU A 58 -13.82 1.89 13.93
C LEU A 58 -12.35 2.28 14.19
N PRO A 59 -11.58 2.54 13.13
CA PRO A 59 -10.22 3.04 13.29
C PRO A 59 -10.22 4.43 13.95
N LYS A 60 -9.16 4.71 14.70
CA LYS A 60 -9.01 5.96 15.46
C LYS A 60 -7.83 6.76 14.92
N PRO A 61 -7.95 8.10 14.83
CA PRO A 61 -6.83 8.93 14.42
C PRO A 61 -5.67 8.83 15.41
N ILE A 62 -4.45 8.81 14.87
CA ILE A 62 -3.19 8.89 15.61
C ILE A 62 -3.07 10.27 16.26
N TRP A 63 -3.39 11.31 15.48
CA TRP A 63 -3.48 12.70 15.94
C TRP A 63 -4.90 13.26 15.67
N PRO A 64 -5.82 13.13 16.64
CA PRO A 64 -7.17 13.66 16.50
C PRO A 64 -7.16 15.20 16.41
N ARG A 65 -8.04 15.76 15.58
CA ARG A 65 -8.23 17.22 15.49
C ARG A 65 -8.57 17.83 16.84
N GLY A 66 -7.94 18.96 17.15
CA GLY A 66 -8.21 19.73 18.38
C GLY A 66 -7.41 19.26 19.60
N VAL A 67 -6.66 18.16 19.48
CA VAL A 67 -5.70 17.75 20.52
C VAL A 67 -4.39 18.50 20.29
N ASP A 68 -4.06 19.37 21.24
CA ASP A 68 -2.76 20.06 21.35
C ASP A 68 -2.29 20.70 20.04
N ASN A 69 -3.19 21.37 19.30
CA ASN A 69 -2.89 22.05 18.04
C ASN A 69 -1.81 23.16 18.17
N SER A 70 -1.42 23.52 19.39
CA SER A 70 -0.33 24.45 19.70
C SER A 70 1.04 23.77 19.83
N LEU A 71 1.10 22.44 19.94
CA LEU A 71 2.35 21.70 20.04
C LEU A 71 2.91 21.38 18.64
N PRO A 72 4.24 21.53 18.45
CA PRO A 72 4.87 21.13 17.21
C PRO A 72 4.76 19.61 17.02
N PHE A 73 4.79 19.17 15.76
CA PHE A 73 4.84 17.75 15.43
C PHE A 73 6.01 17.05 16.16
N PRO A 74 5.76 15.96 16.90
CA PRO A 74 6.76 15.39 17.82
C PRO A 74 7.92 14.66 17.14
N TRP A 75 7.82 14.30 15.86
CA TRP A 75 8.83 13.49 15.16
C TRP A 75 9.43 14.22 13.95
N PRO A 76 10.16 15.34 14.15
CA PRO A 76 10.69 16.16 13.06
C PRO A 76 11.71 15.44 12.17
N GLU A 77 12.32 14.35 12.65
CA GLU A 77 13.30 13.52 11.92
C GLU A 77 12.65 12.27 11.29
N LEU A 78 11.32 12.17 11.22
CA LEU A 78 10.64 10.98 10.71
C LEU A 78 10.95 10.76 9.22
N GLU A 79 11.44 9.58 8.88
CA GLU A 79 11.82 9.17 7.53
C GLU A 79 10.90 8.09 6.97
N GLU A 80 10.31 7.26 7.84
CA GLU A 80 9.42 6.19 7.45
C GLU A 80 8.21 6.10 8.37
N LEU A 81 7.04 6.03 7.75
CA LEU A 81 5.75 5.84 8.41
C LEU A 81 4.98 4.69 7.76
N VAL A 82 4.59 3.70 8.55
CA VAL A 82 3.67 2.64 8.15
C VAL A 82 2.47 2.66 9.08
N LEU A 83 1.27 2.82 8.53
CA LEU A 83 0.02 2.86 9.27
C LEU A 83 -0.99 1.86 8.70
N SER A 84 -1.54 1.02 9.57
CA SER A 84 -2.79 0.32 9.30
C SER A 84 -3.97 1.23 9.65
N PHE A 85 -5.03 1.16 8.84
CA PHE A 85 -6.30 1.87 9.01
C PHE A 85 -6.20 3.40 9.09
N PRO A 86 -5.62 4.06 8.08
CA PRO A 86 -5.58 5.51 8.05
C PRO A 86 -7.00 6.10 8.04
N THR A 87 -7.22 7.15 8.84
CA THR A 87 -8.53 7.80 8.95
C THR A 87 -8.52 9.21 8.38
N PRO A 88 -9.59 9.67 7.70
CA PRO A 88 -9.66 11.02 7.15
C PRO A 88 -9.89 12.12 8.21
N ASP A 89 -9.90 11.81 9.50
CA ASP A 89 -9.98 12.83 10.56
C ASP A 89 -8.65 13.02 11.29
N ASP A 90 -7.58 12.41 10.78
CA ASP A 90 -6.25 12.49 11.37
C ASP A 90 -5.50 13.71 10.84
N GLN A 91 -5.14 14.64 11.73
CA GLN A 91 -4.35 15.81 11.34
C GLN A 91 -2.86 15.48 11.15
N LEU A 92 -2.46 14.24 11.45
CA LEU A 92 -1.11 13.73 11.21
C LEU A 92 -0.63 14.00 9.79
N TYR A 93 -1.46 13.74 8.78
CA TYR A 93 -1.04 13.76 7.37
C TYR A 93 -0.60 15.14 6.89
N GLY A 94 -1.31 16.20 7.31
CA GLY A 94 -0.93 17.58 7.02
C GLY A 94 0.27 18.08 7.83
N ALA A 95 0.69 17.34 8.85
CA ALA A 95 1.81 17.69 9.73
C ALA A 95 3.07 16.83 9.52
N LEU A 96 3.03 15.87 8.59
CA LEU A 96 4.18 15.02 8.27
C LEU A 96 5.37 15.87 7.81
N PRO A 97 6.60 15.53 8.25
CA PRO A 97 7.77 16.35 7.97
C PRO A 97 8.23 16.14 6.53
N ALA A 98 8.74 17.19 5.90
CA ALA A 98 9.22 17.14 4.51
C ALA A 98 10.39 16.17 4.31
N CYS A 99 11.09 15.75 5.38
CA CYS A 99 12.15 14.76 5.29
C CYS A 99 11.66 13.32 5.08
N LEU A 100 10.36 13.05 5.28
CA LEU A 100 9.77 11.71 5.12
C LEU A 100 10.08 11.14 3.72
N ARG A 101 10.59 9.91 3.70
CA ARG A 101 11.02 9.21 2.48
C ARG A 101 10.05 8.10 2.11
N ARG A 102 9.53 7.38 3.11
CA ARG A 102 8.69 6.21 2.93
C ARG A 102 7.36 6.36 3.65
N LEU A 103 6.27 6.20 2.92
CA LEU A 103 4.92 6.23 3.46
C LEU A 103 4.18 4.97 3.00
N SER A 104 3.63 4.21 3.95
CA SER A 104 2.80 3.03 3.69
C SER A 104 1.48 3.17 4.43
N LEU A 105 0.39 3.23 3.68
CA LEU A 105 -0.98 3.38 4.16
C LEU A 105 -1.79 2.13 3.80
N ARG A 106 -2.05 1.27 4.77
CA ARG A 106 -2.72 -0.03 4.58
C ARG A 106 -4.12 0.01 5.16
N CYS A 107 -5.14 -0.46 4.46
CA CYS A 107 -6.53 -0.44 4.91
C CYS A 107 -7.23 -1.77 4.62
N CYS A 108 -6.85 -2.82 5.35
CA CYS A 108 -7.55 -4.12 5.36
C CYS A 108 -8.30 -4.30 6.69
N PRO A 109 -9.65 -4.39 6.74
CA PRO A 109 -10.59 -4.46 5.62
C PRO A 109 -10.84 -3.13 4.87
N HIS A 110 -11.13 -3.26 3.57
CA HIS A 110 -11.08 -2.28 2.46
C HIS A 110 -12.12 -1.13 2.52
N HIS A 111 -12.19 -0.41 3.63
CA HIS A 111 -13.20 0.64 3.82
C HIS A 111 -12.70 2.06 3.53
N CYS A 112 -11.41 2.27 3.30
CA CYS A 112 -10.85 3.63 3.24
C CYS A 112 -10.74 4.16 1.80
N MET A 113 -11.26 5.37 1.58
CA MET A 113 -10.93 6.22 0.44
C MET A 113 -9.63 6.97 0.76
N HIS A 114 -8.52 6.56 0.14
CA HIS A 114 -7.20 7.18 0.39
C HIS A 114 -6.99 8.49 -0.37
N GLU A 115 -7.88 8.85 -1.31
CA GLU A 115 -7.85 10.16 -1.99
C GLU A 115 -7.73 11.29 -0.97
N TRP A 116 -8.61 11.29 0.04
CA TRP A 116 -8.63 12.34 1.05
C TRP A 116 -7.33 12.37 1.87
N VAL A 117 -6.84 11.20 2.31
CA VAL A 117 -5.65 11.11 3.16
C VAL A 117 -4.41 11.59 2.39
N LEU A 118 -4.26 11.15 1.14
CA LEU A 118 -3.13 11.55 0.31
C LEU A 118 -3.24 13.02 -0.12
N SER A 119 -4.44 13.56 -0.31
CA SER A 119 -4.67 14.99 -0.59
C SER A 119 -4.18 15.93 0.50
N GLN A 120 -4.01 15.43 1.72
CA GLN A 120 -3.49 16.19 2.86
C GLN A 120 -1.96 16.24 2.89
N CYS A 121 -1.30 15.35 2.15
CA CYS A 121 0.14 15.20 2.16
C CYS A 121 0.79 16.08 1.09
N SER A 122 1.84 16.81 1.45
CA SER A 122 2.78 17.40 0.50
C SER A 122 4.19 17.01 0.92
N LEU A 123 4.71 15.96 0.29
CA LEU A 123 5.96 15.31 0.69
C LEU A 123 6.94 15.35 -0.48
N PRO A 124 7.60 16.50 -0.73
CA PRO A 124 8.38 16.76 -1.95
C PRO A 124 9.64 15.90 -2.08
N HIS A 125 9.97 15.14 -1.04
CA HIS A 125 11.12 14.26 -0.97
C HIS A 125 10.76 12.79 -0.75
N LEU A 126 9.48 12.44 -0.75
CA LEU A 126 9.02 11.06 -0.67
C LEU A 126 9.55 10.27 -1.87
N ASP A 127 10.23 9.15 -1.60
CA ASP A 127 10.78 8.27 -2.62
C ASP A 127 10.04 6.94 -2.75
N HIS A 128 9.32 6.52 -1.70
CA HIS A 128 8.50 5.31 -1.70
C HIS A 128 7.11 5.59 -1.12
N LEU A 129 6.08 5.24 -1.91
CA LEU A 129 4.69 5.28 -1.50
C LEU A 129 4.08 3.90 -1.69
N GLN A 130 3.48 3.37 -0.63
CA GLN A 130 2.55 2.25 -0.68
C GLN A 130 1.18 2.74 -0.22
N CYS A 131 0.14 2.48 -1.00
CA CYS A 131 -1.22 2.67 -0.53
C CYS A 131 -2.16 1.58 -1.06
N GLU A 132 -3.14 1.26 -0.24
CA GLU A 132 -4.27 0.41 -0.57
C GLU A 132 -5.48 1.32 -0.78
N TYR A 133 -6.38 1.05 -1.71
CA TYR A 133 -7.61 1.82 -1.85
C TYR A 133 -8.69 1.03 -2.57
N ARG A 134 -9.95 1.34 -2.29
CA ARG A 134 -11.09 0.84 -3.05
C ARG A 134 -11.34 1.77 -4.23
N ALA A 135 -11.46 1.22 -5.44
CA ALA A 135 -11.77 2.00 -6.62
C ALA A 135 -13.18 2.59 -6.53
N ASP A 136 -13.30 3.87 -6.87
CA ASP A 136 -14.53 4.64 -6.87
C ASP A 136 -14.45 5.80 -7.88
N ASN A 137 -15.40 6.73 -7.82
CA ASN A 137 -15.44 7.87 -8.73
C ASN A 137 -14.31 8.89 -8.53
N ALA A 138 -13.53 8.76 -7.45
CA ALA A 138 -12.45 9.67 -7.11
C ALA A 138 -11.05 9.07 -7.37
N GLU A 139 -10.98 7.86 -7.92
CA GLU A 139 -9.74 7.18 -8.28
C GLU A 139 -8.85 8.04 -9.19
N VAL A 140 -9.42 8.67 -10.22
CA VAL A 140 -8.65 9.51 -11.16
C VAL A 140 -8.03 10.70 -10.41
N SER A 141 -8.82 11.42 -9.61
CA SER A 141 -8.34 12.53 -8.78
C SER A 141 -7.21 12.11 -7.84
N LEU A 142 -7.32 10.92 -7.24
CA LEU A 142 -6.28 10.35 -6.38
C LEU A 142 -4.97 10.15 -7.16
N LEU A 143 -5.02 9.54 -8.35
CA LEU A 143 -3.84 9.26 -9.16
C LEU A 143 -3.21 10.54 -9.71
N GLU A 144 -4.02 11.49 -10.18
CA GLU A 144 -3.57 12.82 -10.63
C GLU A 144 -2.84 13.58 -9.52
N HIS A 145 -3.27 13.42 -8.27
CA HIS A 145 -2.67 14.10 -7.11
C HIS A 145 -1.25 13.59 -6.78
N LEU A 146 -0.88 12.37 -7.18
CA LEU A 146 0.41 11.79 -6.81
C LEU A 146 1.60 12.61 -7.34
N TYR A 147 1.51 13.13 -8.55
CA TYR A 147 2.59 13.90 -9.17
C TYR A 147 2.89 15.23 -8.45
N PRO A 148 1.91 16.13 -8.23
CA PRO A 148 2.18 17.38 -7.52
C PRO A 148 2.55 17.15 -6.04
N ALA A 149 2.04 16.10 -5.39
CA ALA A 149 2.32 15.82 -3.99
C ALA A 149 3.70 15.14 -3.76
N PHE A 150 4.12 14.27 -4.69
CA PHE A 150 5.29 13.40 -4.55
C PHE A 150 6.20 13.46 -5.80
N PRO A 151 6.73 14.64 -6.18
CA PRO A 151 7.51 14.80 -7.41
C PRO A 151 8.82 14.00 -7.46
N GLN A 152 9.29 13.49 -6.33
CA GLN A 152 10.52 12.73 -6.16
C GLN A 152 10.32 11.20 -6.12
N LEU A 153 9.08 10.73 -6.30
CA LEU A 153 8.72 9.33 -6.12
C LEU A 153 9.51 8.40 -7.06
N LEU A 154 10.20 7.42 -6.46
CA LEU A 154 11.01 6.41 -7.16
C LEU A 154 10.31 5.06 -7.21
N THR A 155 9.54 4.72 -6.17
CA THR A 155 8.79 3.48 -6.06
C THR A 155 7.35 3.76 -5.65
N LEU A 156 6.41 3.19 -6.40
CA LEU A 156 4.98 3.29 -6.13
C LEU A 156 4.40 1.87 -6.05
N GLU A 157 3.71 1.58 -4.95
CA GLU A 157 2.97 0.35 -4.75
C GLU A 157 1.50 0.66 -4.48
N LEU A 158 0.63 0.26 -5.40
CA LEU A 158 -0.81 0.45 -5.30
C LEU A 158 -1.51 -0.89 -5.16
N HIS A 159 -2.37 -1.02 -4.16
CA HIS A 159 -3.32 -2.11 -4.05
C HIS A 159 -4.72 -1.57 -4.25
N ARG A 160 -5.18 -1.66 -5.49
CA ARG A 160 -6.52 -1.27 -5.92
C ARG A 160 -7.48 -2.44 -5.71
N PHE A 161 -8.55 -2.21 -4.96
CA PHE A 161 -9.62 -3.17 -4.74
C PHE A 161 -10.88 -2.74 -5.48
N ARG A 162 -11.53 -3.66 -6.18
CA ARG A 162 -12.72 -3.33 -6.97
C ARG A 162 -13.99 -3.33 -6.12
N PRO A 163 -15.00 -2.50 -6.45
CA PRO A 163 -16.35 -2.69 -5.93
C PRO A 163 -16.95 -4.02 -6.37
N ALA A 164 -17.87 -4.56 -5.56
CA ALA A 164 -18.61 -5.77 -5.93
C ALA A 164 -19.46 -5.52 -7.19
N GLY A 165 -19.44 -6.47 -8.12
CA GLY A 165 -20.21 -6.40 -9.38
C GLY A 165 -19.59 -5.50 -10.46
N VAL A 166 -18.33 -5.07 -10.29
CA VAL A 166 -17.57 -4.35 -11.32
C VAL A 166 -16.47 -5.26 -11.84
N ASP A 167 -16.56 -5.58 -13.14
CA ASP A 167 -15.67 -6.57 -13.76
C ASP A 167 -14.55 -5.90 -14.59
N ASP A 168 -14.77 -4.65 -15.01
CA ASP A 168 -13.81 -3.89 -15.81
C ASP A 168 -12.73 -3.21 -14.95
N ILE A 169 -11.47 -3.34 -15.38
CA ILE A 169 -10.33 -2.61 -14.81
C ILE A 169 -9.83 -1.63 -15.86
N PRO A 170 -9.86 -0.32 -15.58
CA PRO A 170 -9.40 0.69 -16.52
C PRO A 170 -7.86 0.80 -16.53
N VAL A 171 -7.18 -0.29 -16.92
CA VAL A 171 -5.71 -0.41 -16.96
C VAL A 171 -5.09 0.73 -17.77
N ALA A 172 -5.72 1.10 -18.88
CA ALA A 172 -5.24 2.18 -19.74
C ALA A 172 -5.32 3.56 -19.05
N THR A 173 -6.42 3.83 -18.35
CA THR A 173 -6.59 5.06 -17.57
C THR A 173 -5.56 5.12 -16.46
N ILE A 174 -5.39 4.05 -15.66
CA ILE A 174 -4.39 3.99 -14.59
C ILE A 174 -2.98 4.27 -15.14
N GLY A 175 -2.61 3.62 -16.24
CA GLY A 175 -1.30 3.85 -16.88
C GLY A 175 -1.11 5.29 -17.33
N GLY A 176 -2.15 5.92 -17.89
CA GLY A 176 -2.17 7.32 -18.30
C GLY A 176 -1.98 8.29 -17.13
N GLU A 177 -2.72 8.09 -16.03
CA GLU A 177 -2.64 8.96 -14.85
C GLU A 177 -1.30 8.86 -14.11
N LEU A 178 -0.62 7.72 -14.20
CA LEU A 178 0.71 7.52 -13.60
C LEU A 178 1.85 8.05 -14.48
N ARG A 179 1.58 8.38 -15.75
CA ARG A 179 2.59 8.87 -16.72
C ARG A 179 3.35 10.13 -16.27
N PRO A 180 2.75 11.11 -15.55
CA PRO A 180 3.47 12.29 -15.09
C PRO A 180 4.59 12.00 -14.07
N LEU A 181 4.60 10.82 -13.44
CA LEU A 181 5.63 10.40 -12.49
C LEU A 181 6.96 10.09 -13.20
N SER A 182 7.64 11.16 -13.62
CA SER A 182 8.85 11.13 -14.46
C SER A 182 10.12 10.62 -13.78
N ARG A 183 10.07 10.42 -12.45
CA ARG A 183 11.15 9.85 -11.64
C ARG A 183 10.86 8.42 -11.17
N LEU A 184 9.68 7.89 -11.46
CA LEU A 184 9.28 6.56 -11.00
C LEU A 184 10.10 5.49 -11.72
N HIS A 185 10.76 4.61 -10.97
CA HIS A 185 11.58 3.52 -11.49
C HIS A 185 10.87 2.16 -11.35
N THR A 186 10.18 1.98 -10.23
CA THR A 186 9.47 0.74 -9.88
C THR A 186 8.00 1.03 -9.64
N LEU A 187 7.13 0.34 -10.37
CA LEU A 187 5.69 0.38 -10.18
C LEU A 187 5.20 -1.02 -9.79
N SER A 188 4.52 -1.14 -8.67
CA SER A 188 3.90 -2.37 -8.18
C SER A 188 2.38 -2.16 -8.13
N LEU A 189 1.60 -3.01 -8.80
CA LEU A 189 0.15 -2.93 -8.85
C LEU A 189 -0.51 -4.25 -8.46
N HIS A 190 -1.44 -4.19 -7.50
CA HIS A 190 -2.52 -5.15 -7.36
C HIS A 190 -3.79 -4.50 -7.91
N LEU A 191 -4.40 -5.10 -8.93
CA LEU A 191 -5.56 -4.54 -9.64
C LEU A 191 -6.89 -5.24 -9.34
N ASP A 192 -6.86 -6.32 -8.55
CA ASP A 192 -8.03 -7.13 -8.18
C ASP A 192 -8.86 -7.59 -9.39
N SER A 193 -8.20 -8.22 -10.39
CA SER A 193 -8.85 -8.66 -11.63
C SER A 193 -9.98 -9.67 -11.43
N PHE A 194 -11.15 -9.42 -12.06
CA PHE A 194 -12.29 -10.34 -12.05
C PHE A 194 -11.95 -11.68 -12.69
N ASP A 195 -11.29 -11.64 -13.85
CA ASP A 195 -10.95 -12.83 -14.63
C ASP A 195 -9.72 -13.59 -14.11
N HIS A 196 -9.21 -13.24 -12.92
CA HIS A 196 -8.10 -14.00 -12.36
C HIS A 196 -8.59 -15.43 -12.11
N PRO A 197 -7.89 -16.46 -12.62
CA PRO A 197 -8.25 -17.84 -12.34
C PRO A 197 -8.33 -18.04 -10.83
N GLU A 198 -9.51 -18.40 -10.33
CA GLU A 198 -9.72 -18.70 -8.92
C GLU A 198 -9.32 -20.16 -8.64
N PRO A 199 -8.71 -20.46 -7.49
CA PRO A 199 -8.38 -21.83 -7.14
C PRO A 199 -9.66 -22.66 -7.04
N THR A 200 -9.63 -23.86 -7.62
CA THR A 200 -10.72 -24.82 -7.47
C THR A 200 -10.59 -25.52 -6.13
N ILE A 201 -11.72 -25.81 -5.48
CA ILE A 201 -11.75 -26.63 -4.27
C ILE A 201 -11.55 -28.09 -4.69
N GLU A 202 -10.30 -28.51 -4.84
CA GLU A 202 -9.95 -29.90 -5.15
C GLU A 202 -9.48 -30.64 -3.88
N SER A 203 -10.42 -31.42 -3.33
CA SER A 203 -10.24 -32.53 -2.36
C SER A 203 -10.25 -32.22 -0.84
N MET A 204 -11.00 -33.07 -0.12
CA MET A 204 -10.92 -33.26 1.32
C MET A 204 -9.54 -33.83 1.70
N ARG A 205 -8.77 -33.09 2.49
CA ARG A 205 -7.77 -33.69 3.39
C ARG A 205 -8.30 -33.59 4.81
N MET A 206 -8.00 -34.60 5.64
CA MET A 206 -8.47 -34.68 7.04
C MET A 206 -8.05 -33.41 7.81
N GLY A 207 -8.91 -32.38 7.82
CA GLY A 207 -8.61 -31.05 8.34
C GLY A 207 -9.28 -29.87 7.62
N GLY A 208 -9.80 -30.03 6.38
CA GLY A 208 -10.54 -28.96 5.69
C GLY A 208 -10.41 -28.99 4.16
N PHE A 209 -11.12 -28.06 3.49
CA PHE A 209 -10.99 -27.78 2.07
C PHE A 209 -9.72 -26.95 1.82
N VAL A 210 -8.86 -27.39 0.90
CA VAL A 210 -7.69 -26.59 0.48
C VAL A 210 -7.93 -26.14 -0.96
N PRO A 211 -7.92 -24.82 -1.23
CA PRO A 211 -7.95 -24.33 -2.60
C PRO A 211 -6.68 -24.77 -3.34
N VAL A 212 -6.81 -25.30 -4.56
CA VAL A 212 -5.67 -25.72 -5.40
C VAL A 212 -5.80 -25.08 -6.77
N MET A 213 -4.69 -24.53 -7.30
CA MET A 213 -4.59 -24.08 -8.69
C MET A 213 -3.88 -25.14 -9.53
N SER A 214 -4.55 -25.61 -10.58
CA SER A 214 -3.93 -26.41 -11.63
C SER A 214 -2.83 -25.64 -12.36
N TRP A 215 -1.93 -26.38 -13.01
CA TRP A 215 -0.89 -25.80 -13.87
C TRP A 215 -1.46 -24.90 -14.97
N ALA A 216 -2.58 -25.30 -15.57
CA ALA A 216 -3.25 -24.52 -16.61
C ALA A 216 -3.79 -23.18 -16.07
N GLN A 217 -4.32 -23.16 -14.83
CA GLN A 217 -4.76 -21.91 -14.19
C GLN A 217 -3.58 -20.97 -13.90
N ARG A 218 -2.44 -21.51 -13.45
CA ARG A 218 -1.22 -20.72 -13.23
C ARG A 218 -0.68 -20.13 -14.52
N GLU A 219 -0.62 -20.93 -15.58
CA GLU A 219 -0.20 -20.46 -16.91
C GLU A 219 -1.13 -19.40 -17.48
N ALA A 220 -2.45 -19.57 -17.33
CA ALA A 220 -3.43 -18.56 -17.72
C ALA A 220 -3.27 -17.26 -16.92
N SER A 221 -3.00 -17.34 -15.61
CA SER A 221 -2.71 -16.18 -14.77
C SER A 221 -1.43 -15.46 -15.20
N ASP A 222 -0.32 -16.19 -15.39
CA ASP A 222 0.96 -15.62 -15.85
C ASP A 222 0.80 -14.96 -17.24
N SER A 223 0.03 -15.58 -18.15
CA SER A 223 -0.29 -15.01 -19.47
C SER A 223 -1.14 -13.74 -19.37
N MET A 224 -2.12 -13.70 -18.48
CA MET A 224 -2.95 -12.52 -18.22
C MET A 224 -2.10 -11.36 -17.68
N LEU A 225 -1.26 -11.64 -16.67
CA LEU A 225 -0.37 -10.63 -16.08
C LEU A 225 0.65 -10.11 -17.10
N HIS A 226 1.17 -10.98 -17.96
CA HIS A 226 2.05 -10.54 -19.05
C HIS A 226 1.31 -9.61 -20.03
N ALA A 227 0.10 -9.96 -20.45
CA ALA A 227 -0.71 -9.09 -21.32
C ALA A 227 -1.04 -7.74 -20.66
N GLN A 228 -1.35 -7.72 -19.37
CA GLN A 228 -1.54 -6.47 -18.62
C GLN A 228 -0.25 -5.64 -18.55
N ALA A 229 0.90 -6.28 -18.35
CA ALA A 229 2.19 -5.62 -18.33
C ALA A 229 2.53 -4.99 -19.69
N ASP A 230 2.27 -5.70 -20.80
CA ASP A 230 2.44 -5.18 -22.16
C ASP A 230 1.50 -4.00 -22.45
N LEU A 231 0.28 -4.01 -21.94
CA LEU A 231 -0.68 -2.91 -22.08
C LEU A 231 -0.25 -1.67 -21.26
N LEU A 232 0.25 -1.87 -20.04
CA LEU A 232 0.67 -0.79 -19.14
C LEU A 232 1.96 -0.13 -19.60
N ALA A 233 2.97 -0.91 -19.96
CA ALA A 233 4.32 -0.43 -20.23
C ALA A 233 4.40 0.80 -21.17
N PRO A 234 3.70 0.87 -22.32
CA PRO A 234 3.75 2.03 -23.21
C PRO A 234 3.04 3.28 -22.66
N LEU A 235 2.18 3.14 -21.65
CA LEU A 235 1.44 4.25 -21.04
C LEU A 235 2.25 4.95 -19.94
N LEU A 236 3.20 4.24 -19.35
CA LEU A 236 4.02 4.72 -18.24
C LEU A 236 5.14 5.67 -18.70
N SER A 237 5.65 6.43 -17.76
CA SER A 237 6.80 7.31 -17.98
C SER A 237 8.05 6.50 -18.39
N LYS A 238 8.94 7.12 -19.16
CA LYS A 238 10.18 6.48 -19.62
C LYS A 238 11.13 6.07 -18.50
N SER A 239 10.96 6.62 -17.30
CA SER A 239 11.79 6.29 -16.14
C SER A 239 11.42 4.92 -15.54
N VAL A 240 10.21 4.41 -15.77
CA VAL A 240 9.79 3.13 -15.23
C VAL A 240 10.54 2.01 -15.94
N ARG A 241 11.25 1.21 -15.15
CA ARG A 241 12.09 0.09 -15.60
C ARG A 241 11.53 -1.25 -15.15
N LEU A 242 10.86 -1.27 -14.00
CA LEU A 242 10.32 -2.47 -13.38
C LEU A 242 8.83 -2.28 -13.10
N LEU A 243 8.00 -3.13 -13.69
CA LEU A 243 6.58 -3.26 -13.38
C LEU A 243 6.38 -4.57 -12.61
N ARG A 244 5.67 -4.53 -11.48
CA ARG A 244 5.32 -5.70 -10.69
C ARG A 244 3.80 -5.80 -10.62
N LEU A 245 3.25 -6.96 -10.92
CA LEU A 245 1.82 -7.23 -10.83
C LEU A 245 1.58 -8.38 -9.84
N VAL A 246 0.55 -8.29 -9.02
CA VAL A 246 0.24 -9.36 -8.06
C VAL A 246 -0.42 -10.54 -8.79
N ARG A 247 0.16 -11.73 -8.60
CA ARG A 247 -0.49 -13.02 -8.83
C ARG A 247 -1.10 -13.53 -7.54
N ARG A 248 -2.36 -13.94 -7.59
CA ARG A 248 -2.99 -14.71 -6.50
C ARG A 248 -2.59 -16.17 -6.65
N ASP A 249 -2.02 -16.74 -5.61
CA ASP A 249 -1.72 -18.15 -5.46
C ASP A 249 -2.68 -18.77 -4.42
N GLU A 250 -2.59 -20.09 -4.21
CA GLU A 250 -3.52 -20.89 -3.40
C GLU A 250 -3.72 -20.41 -1.95
N GLN A 251 -2.66 -19.88 -1.34
CA GLN A 251 -2.62 -19.46 0.08
C GLN A 251 -1.95 -18.09 0.26
N ASP A 252 -1.44 -17.49 -0.82
CA ASP A 252 -0.58 -16.33 -0.77
C ASP A 252 -0.79 -15.44 -2.02
N ALA A 253 -0.23 -14.25 -1.97
CA ALA A 253 0.00 -13.43 -3.16
C ALA A 253 1.50 -13.33 -3.43
N SER A 254 1.87 -13.40 -4.71
CA SER A 254 3.25 -13.22 -5.15
C SER A 254 3.34 -12.13 -6.21
N TRP A 255 4.38 -11.30 -6.11
CA TRP A 255 4.65 -10.31 -7.13
C TRP A 255 5.31 -10.94 -8.35
N GLN A 256 4.71 -10.78 -9.53
CA GLN A 256 5.33 -11.10 -10.81
C GLN A 256 5.95 -9.84 -11.40
N ALA A 257 7.25 -9.87 -11.64
CA ALA A 257 8.01 -8.74 -12.10
C ALA A 257 8.28 -8.81 -13.61
N TYR A 258 8.19 -7.66 -14.26
CA TYR A 258 8.39 -7.47 -15.69
C TYR A 258 9.32 -6.28 -15.90
N ARG A 259 10.43 -6.48 -16.60
CA ARG A 259 11.27 -5.38 -17.05
C ARG A 259 10.69 -4.80 -18.33
N ILE A 260 10.64 -3.48 -18.41
CA ILE A 260 10.20 -2.77 -19.60
C ILE A 260 11.41 -2.61 -20.54
N LEU A 261 11.29 -3.18 -21.74
CA LEU A 261 12.31 -3.08 -22.78
C LEU A 261 12.00 -1.85 -23.63
N ARG A 262 12.98 -0.95 -23.81
CA ARG A 262 12.85 0.27 -24.61
C ARG A 262 13.92 0.27 -25.69
N ALA A 263 13.63 0.89 -26.83
CA ALA A 263 14.62 1.09 -27.87
C ALA A 263 15.70 2.08 -27.40
N ASP A 264 16.97 1.71 -27.55
CA ASP A 264 18.10 2.49 -27.02
C ASP A 264 18.34 3.83 -27.73
N ASP A 265 17.74 4.07 -28.91
CA ASP A 265 18.25 5.11 -29.83
C ASP A 265 17.18 5.98 -30.53
N SER A 266 16.10 6.32 -29.84
CA SER A 266 15.25 7.43 -30.30
C SER A 266 14.73 8.24 -29.13
N ASP A 267 14.70 9.56 -29.31
CA ASP A 267 14.15 10.56 -28.39
C ASP A 267 12.69 10.28 -27.94
N THR A 268 12.05 9.26 -28.54
CA THR A 268 10.68 8.81 -28.26
C THR A 268 10.57 7.82 -27.10
N GLY A 269 11.61 7.06 -26.76
CA GLY A 269 11.56 6.07 -25.66
C GLY A 269 10.53 4.95 -25.84
N ASN A 270 10.25 4.58 -27.10
CA ASN A 270 9.24 3.57 -27.46
C ASN A 270 9.49 2.22 -26.75
N VAL A 271 8.42 1.65 -26.21
CA VAL A 271 8.44 0.33 -25.56
C VAL A 271 8.46 -0.75 -26.64
N LEU A 272 9.44 -1.64 -26.55
CA LEU A 272 9.59 -2.81 -27.43
C LEU A 272 8.79 -4.02 -26.93
N GLY A 273 8.46 -4.02 -25.64
CA GLY A 273 7.70 -5.08 -24.95
C GLY A 273 8.14 -5.17 -23.50
N VAL A 274 7.64 -6.19 -22.80
CA VAL A 274 8.08 -6.53 -21.45
C VAL A 274 8.70 -7.92 -21.40
N CYS A 275 9.63 -8.15 -20.47
CA CYS A 275 10.15 -9.48 -20.19
C CYS A 275 9.99 -9.83 -18.72
N HIS A 276 9.52 -11.05 -18.43
CA HIS A 276 9.43 -11.55 -17.05
C HIS A 276 10.81 -11.60 -16.39
N ASP A 277 10.89 -11.14 -15.15
CA ASP A 277 12.09 -11.15 -14.33
C ASP A 277 11.85 -11.97 -13.06
N ALA A 278 12.18 -13.25 -13.14
CA ALA A 278 12.03 -14.17 -12.02
C ALA A 278 12.86 -13.78 -10.78
N ALA A 279 13.97 -13.04 -10.94
CA ALA A 279 14.81 -12.62 -9.82
C ALA A 279 14.13 -11.51 -8.99
N CYS A 280 13.31 -10.69 -9.64
CA CYS A 280 12.51 -9.64 -8.99
C CYS A 280 11.11 -10.10 -8.57
N SER A 281 10.72 -11.36 -8.84
CA SER A 281 9.36 -11.88 -8.67
C SER A 281 9.10 -12.61 -7.33
N LYS A 282 9.93 -12.40 -6.30
CA LYS A 282 9.84 -13.17 -5.04
C LYS A 282 9.92 -12.29 -3.79
N GLU A 283 8.88 -11.50 -3.60
CA GLU A 283 8.45 -11.09 -2.26
C GLU A 283 7.07 -11.70 -2.04
N TYR A 284 7.00 -12.67 -1.13
CA TYR A 284 5.73 -13.18 -0.65
C TYR A 284 5.18 -12.15 0.33
N PHE A 285 3.96 -11.70 0.10
CA PHE A 285 3.23 -10.92 1.09
C PHE A 285 2.12 -11.83 1.61
N SER A 286 2.12 -12.09 2.93
CA SER A 286 1.02 -12.77 3.60
C SER A 286 -0.20 -11.86 3.52
N PRO A 287 -1.25 -12.26 2.79
CA PRO A 287 -2.51 -11.58 2.84
C PRO A 287 -3.12 -11.57 4.25
N ASP A 288 -3.08 -10.44 4.95
CA ASP A 288 -4.07 -10.25 6.01
C ASP A 288 -5.51 -10.22 5.42
N TRP A 289 -5.66 -10.14 4.08
CA TRP A 289 -6.93 -10.22 3.34
C TRP A 289 -7.51 -11.64 3.16
N PHE A 290 -6.77 -12.73 3.44
CA PHE A 290 -7.30 -14.09 3.24
C PHE A 290 -8.47 -14.41 4.19
N VAL A 291 -8.55 -13.69 5.31
CA VAL A 291 -9.58 -13.89 6.34
C VAL A 291 -10.95 -13.34 5.89
N ASP A 292 -11.00 -12.37 4.98
CA ASP A 292 -12.23 -11.73 4.52
C ASP A 292 -12.94 -12.48 3.38
N LEU A 293 -12.36 -13.57 2.87
CA LEU A 293 -13.06 -14.44 1.89
C LEU A 293 -14.17 -15.30 2.54
N ILE A 294 -14.23 -15.33 3.89
CA ILE A 294 -15.25 -16.08 4.64
C ILE A 294 -16.51 -15.24 4.90
N ASP A 295 -16.46 -13.91 4.77
CA ASP A 295 -17.62 -13.02 4.97
C ASP A 295 -18.29 -12.57 3.65
N ARG A 296 -18.00 -13.25 2.53
CA ARG A 296 -18.78 -13.12 1.30
C ARG A 296 -19.96 -14.11 1.32
N ASP A 297 -20.88 -13.95 2.26
CA ASP A 297 -22.24 -14.52 2.23
C ASP A 297 -23.25 -13.58 2.90
#